data_AF-A0A9E6EIF3-F1
#
_entry.id   AF-A0A9E6EIF3-F1
#
_cell.length_a   1.000
_cell.length_b   1.000
_cell.length_c   1.000
_cell.angle_alpha   90.00
_cell.angle_beta   90.00
_cell.angle_gamma   90.00
#
_symmetry.space_group_name_H-M   'P 1'
#
loop_
_entity.id
_entity.type
_entity.pdbx_description
1 polymer ?
#
loop_
_entity_poly.entity_id
_entity_poly.type
_entity_poly.pdbx_seq_one_letter_code
_entity_poly.pdbx_strand_id
1 'polypeptide(L)'
;ESLHLFTDHPVSGAAFTAALVHDIGKLVLGRHLSPEVLHEIRRLIEEDKLTYIDAEFKVLGTDHAKVGGAVARHWQFPETLVRAIELHHNPDANPDPVLDAVHLSNLTAKLIGAGLGSEQLNMLASSEAARRLGLSSAGLESLCAHVQAELEKAESAWKGE
;
A
#
# COMPACT_ATOMS: atom_id res chain seq x y z
N GLU A 1 -10.34 -5.26 6.83
CA GLU A 1 -11.78 -5.52 7.02
C GLU A 1 -12.58 -4.22 6.95
N SER A 2 -12.24 -3.17 7.70
CA SER A 2 -13.00 -1.90 7.82
C SER A 2 -13.40 -1.16 6.54
N LEU A 3 -12.68 -1.30 5.43
CA LEU A 3 -12.96 -0.57 4.18
C LEU A 3 -14.40 -0.77 3.70
N HIS A 4 -14.94 -1.99 3.79
CA HIS A 4 -16.29 -2.31 3.30
C HIS A 4 -17.42 -1.54 3.99
N LEU A 5 -17.16 -0.99 5.19
CA LEU A 5 -18.14 -0.20 5.94
C LEU A 5 -18.38 1.18 5.33
N PHE A 6 -17.48 1.63 4.46
CA PHE A 6 -17.46 2.99 3.91
C PHE A 6 -17.48 3.02 2.37
N THR A 7 -17.63 1.88 1.72
CA THR A 7 -17.69 1.72 0.26
C THR A 7 -19.08 1.24 -0.17
N ASP A 8 -19.61 1.81 -1.26
CA ASP A 8 -20.91 1.39 -1.82
C ASP A 8 -20.84 0.06 -2.57
N HIS A 9 -19.64 -0.34 -3.01
CA HIS A 9 -19.42 -1.54 -3.80
C HIS A 9 -18.71 -2.64 -3.01
N PRO A 10 -19.11 -3.91 -3.17
CA PRO A 10 -18.54 -5.00 -2.41
C PRO A 10 -17.06 -5.23 -2.79
N VAL A 11 -16.23 -5.38 -1.77
CA VAL A 11 -14.81 -5.74 -1.93
C VAL A 11 -14.64 -7.21 -1.58
N SER A 12 -14.03 -7.98 -2.48
CA SER A 12 -13.74 -9.41 -2.25
C SER A 12 -12.80 -9.61 -1.06
N GLY A 13 -12.96 -10.72 -0.33
CA GLY A 13 -12.03 -11.12 0.74
C GLY A 13 -10.58 -11.26 0.27
N ALA A 14 -10.36 -11.45 -1.04
CA ALA A 14 -9.03 -11.39 -1.68
C ALA A 14 -8.27 -10.10 -1.38
N ALA A 15 -8.98 -8.97 -1.20
CA ALA A 15 -8.36 -7.69 -0.87
C ALA A 15 -7.70 -7.68 0.50
N PHE A 16 -8.22 -8.43 1.47
CA PHE A 16 -7.57 -8.55 2.78
C PHE A 16 -6.20 -9.21 2.64
N THR A 17 -6.13 -10.34 1.94
CA THR A 17 -4.86 -11.04 1.69
C THR A 17 -3.91 -10.18 0.89
N ALA A 18 -4.39 -9.57 -0.21
CA ALA A 18 -3.56 -8.71 -1.05
C ALA A 18 -3.01 -7.51 -0.25
N ALA A 19 -3.83 -6.83 0.55
CA ALA A 19 -3.42 -5.69 1.37
C ALA A 19 -2.41 -6.10 2.44
N LEU A 20 -2.56 -7.28 3.04
CA LEU A 20 -1.61 -7.79 4.04
C LEU A 20 -0.22 -8.01 3.45
N VAL A 21 -0.12 -8.47 2.19
CA VAL A 21 1.15 -8.84 1.56
C VAL A 21 1.63 -7.86 0.48
N HIS A 22 0.95 -6.73 0.26
CA HIS A 22 1.22 -5.81 -0.86
C HIS A 22 2.67 -5.30 -0.89
N ASP A 23 3.27 -5.12 0.29
CA ASP A 23 4.61 -4.59 0.46
C ASP A 23 5.68 -5.67 0.69
N ILE A 24 5.39 -6.94 0.41
CA ILE A 24 6.35 -8.05 0.63
C ILE A 24 7.68 -7.85 -0.11
N GLY A 25 7.67 -7.12 -1.24
CA GLY A 25 8.87 -6.78 -1.97
C GLY A 25 9.85 -5.90 -1.18
N LYS A 26 9.38 -5.08 -0.24
CA LYS A 26 10.25 -4.29 0.65
C LYS A 26 11.09 -5.19 1.56
N LEU A 27 10.54 -6.31 2.03
CA LEU A 27 11.30 -7.28 2.84
C LEU A 27 12.39 -7.97 2.02
N VAL A 28 12.09 -8.29 0.77
CA VAL A 28 13.08 -8.88 -0.15
C VAL A 28 14.18 -7.87 -0.44
N LEU A 29 13.83 -6.65 -0.87
CA LEU A 29 14.80 -5.60 -1.17
C LEU A 29 15.65 -5.26 0.06
N GLY A 30 15.03 -5.07 1.23
CA GLY A 30 15.75 -4.74 2.47
C GLY A 30 16.79 -5.79 2.90
N ARG A 31 16.64 -7.05 2.47
CA ARG A 31 17.61 -8.13 2.75
C ARG A 31 18.78 -8.17 1.75
N HIS A 32 18.59 -7.63 0.55
CA HIS A 32 19.54 -7.77 -0.55
C HIS A 32 20.22 -6.46 -0.96
N LEU A 33 19.68 -5.30 -0.61
CA LEU A 33 20.27 -4.00 -0.92
C LEU A 33 21.31 -3.60 0.12
N SER A 34 22.42 -3.01 -0.35
CA SER A 34 23.44 -2.47 0.54
C SER A 34 22.98 -1.16 1.20
N PRO A 35 23.57 -0.76 2.34
CA PRO A 35 23.24 0.50 3.00
C PRO A 35 23.41 1.73 2.10
N GLU A 36 24.38 1.70 1.18
CA GLU A 36 24.68 2.79 0.23
C GLU A 36 23.55 2.94 -0.80
N VAL A 37 23.03 1.82 -1.32
CA VAL A 37 21.90 1.83 -2.26
C VAL A 37 20.64 2.37 -1.58
N LEU A 38 20.38 1.93 -0.35
CA LEU A 38 19.25 2.44 0.44
C LEU A 38 19.42 3.93 0.77
N HIS A 39 20.65 4.40 0.97
CA HIS A 39 20.94 5.81 1.19
C HIS A 39 20.66 6.64 -0.07
N GLU A 40 21.05 6.17 -1.25
CA GLU A 40 20.76 6.87 -2.50
C GLU A 40 19.26 6.97 -2.78
N ILE A 41 18.49 5.90 -2.53
CA ILE A 41 17.02 5.94 -2.64
C ILE A 41 16.45 7.02 -1.71
N ARG A 42 16.89 7.08 -0.44
CA ARG A 42 16.45 8.12 0.50
C ARG A 42 16.84 9.52 0.04
N ARG A 43 18.06 9.70 -0.47
CA ARG A 43 18.53 10.98 -1.00
C ARG A 43 17.63 11.48 -2.13
N LEU A 44 17.26 10.62 -3.08
CA LEU A 44 16.34 10.96 -4.17
C LEU A 44 14.93 11.35 -3.68
N ILE A 45 14.45 10.74 -2.61
CA ILE A 45 13.16 11.10 -2.02
C ILE A 45 13.23 12.48 -1.34
N GLU A 46 14.29 12.72 -0.56
CA GLU A 46 14.43 13.93 0.25
C GLU A 46 14.82 15.15 -0.58
N GLU A 47 15.75 14.99 -1.51
CA GLU A 47 16.34 16.08 -2.31
C GLU A 47 15.59 16.29 -3.62
N ASP A 48 15.35 15.22 -4.40
CA ASP A 48 14.71 15.30 -5.73
C ASP A 48 13.18 15.23 -5.64
N LYS A 49 12.61 15.03 -4.45
CA LYS A 49 11.17 14.89 -4.19
C LYS A 49 10.48 13.80 -5.01
N LEU A 50 11.22 12.75 -5.37
CA LEU A 50 10.65 11.58 -6.05
C LEU A 50 9.80 10.77 -5.09
N THR A 51 8.76 10.12 -5.60
CA THR A 51 8.03 9.10 -4.83
C THR A 51 8.98 7.94 -4.50
N TYR A 52 8.65 7.16 -3.46
CA TYR A 52 9.50 6.01 -3.10
C TYR A 52 9.66 5.03 -4.26
N ILE A 53 8.56 4.73 -4.96
CA ILE A 53 8.54 3.84 -6.13
C ILE A 53 9.39 4.39 -7.29
N ASP A 54 9.35 5.70 -7.56
CA ASP A 54 10.16 6.32 -8.61
C ASP A 54 11.65 6.32 -8.24
N ALA A 55 11.98 6.55 -6.97
CA ALA A 55 13.36 6.52 -6.48
C ALA A 55 13.95 5.10 -6.56
N GLU A 56 13.20 4.08 -6.15
CA GLU A 56 13.60 2.68 -6.33
C GLU A 56 13.84 2.36 -7.81
N PHE A 57 12.89 2.71 -8.69
CA PHE A 57 13.01 2.42 -10.11
C PHE A 57 14.23 3.11 -10.73
N LYS A 58 14.52 4.37 -10.33
CA LYS A 58 15.69 5.12 -10.81
C LYS A 58 17.02 4.47 -10.40
N VAL A 59 17.10 3.86 -9.22
CA VAL A 59 18.34 3.26 -8.70
C VAL A 59 18.48 1.79 -9.10
N LEU A 60 17.39 1.04 -9.12
CA LEU A 60 17.39 -0.42 -9.24
C LEU A 60 16.89 -0.93 -10.60
N GLY A 61 16.23 -0.10 -11.41
CA GLY A 61 15.50 -0.52 -12.61
C GLY A 61 14.24 -1.34 -12.32
N THR A 62 13.85 -1.46 -11.05
CA THR A 62 12.64 -2.12 -10.54
C THR A 62 12.21 -1.44 -9.25
N ASP A 63 11.04 -1.80 -8.74
CA ASP A 63 10.49 -1.29 -7.49
C ASP A 63 9.96 -2.43 -6.61
N HIS A 64 9.66 -2.12 -5.34
CA HIS A 64 9.15 -3.10 -4.39
C HIS A 64 7.84 -3.74 -4.82
N ALA A 65 6.97 -3.02 -5.54
CA ALA A 65 5.68 -3.56 -5.98
C ALA A 65 5.89 -4.66 -7.02
N LYS A 66 6.75 -4.44 -8.02
CA LYS A 66 7.15 -5.46 -9.00
C LYS A 66 7.86 -6.65 -8.37
N VAL A 67 8.76 -6.41 -7.43
CA VAL A 67 9.42 -7.51 -6.69
C VAL A 67 8.40 -8.31 -5.89
N GLY A 68 7.46 -7.65 -5.21
CA GLY A 68 6.38 -8.29 -4.48
C GLY A 68 5.47 -9.13 -5.39
N GLY A 69 5.16 -8.63 -6.58
CA GLY A 69 4.44 -9.38 -7.61
C GLY A 69 5.15 -10.64 -8.06
N ALA A 70 6.46 -10.57 -8.30
CA ALA A 70 7.27 -11.73 -8.66
C ALA A 70 7.26 -12.80 -7.54
N VAL A 71 7.34 -12.38 -6.28
CA VAL A 71 7.19 -13.28 -5.12
C VAL A 71 5.80 -13.93 -5.09
N ALA A 72 4.75 -13.13 -5.25
CA ALA A 72 3.37 -13.62 -5.25
C ALA A 72 3.11 -14.64 -6.38
N ARG A 73 3.64 -14.39 -7.58
CA ARG A 73 3.61 -15.37 -8.69
C ARG A 73 4.37 -16.64 -8.35
N HIS A 74 5.55 -16.52 -7.74
CA HIS A 74 6.33 -17.68 -7.33
C HIS A 74 5.56 -18.54 -6.32
N TRP A 75 4.83 -17.92 -5.39
CA TRP A 75 3.93 -18.59 -4.43
C TRP A 75 2.62 -19.08 -5.04
N GLN A 76 2.42 -18.93 -6.35
CA GLN A 76 1.22 -19.37 -7.06
C GLN A 76 -0.06 -18.67 -6.58
N PHE A 77 0.03 -17.40 -6.17
CA PHE A 77 -1.15 -16.62 -5.85
C PHE A 77 -2.01 -16.38 -7.10
N PRO A 78 -3.34 -16.25 -6.97
CA PRO A 78 -4.21 -15.89 -8.08
C PRO A 78 -3.79 -14.56 -8.72
N GLU A 79 -3.97 -14.42 -10.04
CA GLU A 79 -3.54 -13.25 -10.81
C GLU A 79 -4.16 -11.94 -10.29
N THR A 80 -5.36 -11.99 -9.70
CA THR A 80 -5.95 -10.81 -9.04
C THR A 80 -5.11 -10.31 -7.86
N LEU A 81 -4.56 -11.20 -7.03
CA LEU A 81 -3.68 -10.80 -5.92
C LEU A 81 -2.34 -10.29 -6.46
N VAL A 82 -1.77 -10.99 -7.45
CA VAL A 82 -0.52 -10.57 -8.10
C VAL A 82 -0.64 -9.15 -8.65
N ARG A 83 -1.69 -8.86 -9.42
CA ARG A 83 -1.91 -7.51 -9.99
C ARG A 83 -2.15 -6.47 -8.90
N ALA A 84 -2.90 -6.80 -7.87
CA ALA A 84 -3.12 -5.89 -6.74
C ALA A 84 -1.81 -5.54 -6.03
N ILE A 85 -0.90 -6.50 -5.88
CA ILE A 85 0.43 -6.29 -5.30
C ILE A 85 1.31 -5.46 -6.25
N GLU A 86 1.31 -5.71 -7.56
CA GLU A 86 2.20 -5.01 -8.49
C GLU A 86 1.81 -3.58 -8.80
N LEU A 87 0.50 -3.29 -8.77
CA LEU A 87 -0.04 -2.03 -9.27
C LEU A 87 -0.59 -1.14 -8.17
N HIS A 88 -0.42 -1.46 -6.88
CA HIS A 88 -1.05 -0.69 -5.79
C HIS A 88 -0.62 0.78 -5.71
N HIS A 89 0.50 1.18 -6.32
CA HIS A 89 0.88 2.61 -6.48
C HIS A 89 0.26 3.29 -7.69
N ASN A 90 -0.28 2.52 -8.65
CA ASN A 90 -0.92 3.01 -9.87
C ASN A 90 -2.18 2.19 -10.20
N PRO A 91 -3.24 2.30 -9.38
CA PRO A 91 -4.46 1.49 -9.54
C PRO A 91 -5.20 1.76 -10.86
N ASP A 92 -4.98 2.92 -11.47
CA ASP A 92 -5.64 3.34 -12.71
C ASP A 92 -5.07 2.66 -13.96
N ALA A 93 -3.89 2.04 -13.87
CA ALA A 93 -3.30 1.30 -14.98
C ALA A 93 -4.10 0.03 -15.34
N ASN A 94 -4.76 -0.61 -14.37
CA ASN A 94 -5.59 -1.79 -14.59
C ASN A 94 -6.69 -1.90 -13.52
N PRO A 95 -7.77 -1.10 -13.64
CA PRO A 95 -8.79 -1.00 -12.61
C PRO A 95 -9.40 -2.35 -12.22
N ASP A 96 -9.40 -2.64 -10.92
CA ASP A 96 -9.95 -3.86 -10.33
C ASP A 96 -10.33 -3.56 -8.87
N PRO A 97 -11.50 -3.99 -8.37
CA PRO A 97 -11.94 -3.67 -7.01
C PRO A 97 -10.98 -4.13 -5.90
N VAL A 98 -10.23 -5.22 -6.11
CA VAL A 98 -9.21 -5.68 -5.16
C VAL A 98 -8.01 -4.76 -5.18
N LEU A 99 -7.55 -4.34 -6.37
CA LEU A 99 -6.46 -3.37 -6.51
C LEU A 99 -6.83 -2.01 -5.91
N ASP A 100 -8.02 -1.50 -6.19
CA ASP A 100 -8.53 -0.25 -5.64
C ASP A 100 -8.59 -0.31 -4.11
N ALA A 101 -9.06 -1.44 -3.56
CA ALA A 101 -9.13 -1.64 -2.12
C ALA A 101 -7.74 -1.68 -1.47
N VAL A 102 -6.75 -2.32 -2.10
CA VAL A 102 -5.36 -2.31 -1.61
C VAL A 102 -4.78 -0.90 -1.64
N HIS A 103 -4.97 -0.17 -2.74
CA HIS A 103 -4.52 1.21 -2.87
C HIS A 103 -5.10 2.11 -1.78
N LEU A 104 -6.43 2.08 -1.60
CA LEU A 104 -7.10 2.91 -0.59
C LEU A 104 -6.72 2.50 0.83
N SER A 105 -6.53 1.20 1.09
CA SER A 105 -6.08 0.73 2.41
C SER A 105 -4.67 1.23 2.75
N ASN A 106 -3.75 1.19 1.77
CA ASN A 106 -2.41 1.73 1.94
C ASN A 106 -2.45 3.26 2.15
N LEU A 107 -3.25 3.96 1.35
CA LEU A 107 -3.47 5.40 1.53
C LEU A 107 -4.02 5.72 2.93
N THR A 108 -5.02 4.99 3.42
CA THR A 108 -5.57 5.16 4.77
C THR A 108 -4.51 4.97 5.83
N ALA A 109 -3.69 3.92 5.74
CA ALA A 109 -2.59 3.68 6.69
C ALA A 109 -1.60 4.85 6.72
N LYS A 110 -1.23 5.37 5.55
CA LYS A 110 -0.35 6.55 5.43
C LYS A 110 -0.99 7.81 6.03
N LEU A 111 -2.27 8.06 5.75
CA LEU A 111 -2.99 9.25 6.24
C LEU A 111 -3.12 9.29 7.77
N ILE A 112 -3.25 8.13 8.43
CA ILE A 112 -3.27 8.05 9.89
C ILE A 112 -1.87 8.01 10.52
N GLY A 113 -0.82 8.08 9.70
CA GLY A 113 0.58 8.06 10.15
C GLY A 113 1.10 6.67 10.53
N ALA A 114 0.36 5.61 10.23
CA ALA A 114 0.79 4.24 10.44
C ALA A 114 1.75 3.79 9.33
N GLY A 115 2.86 3.15 9.70
CA GLY A 115 3.76 2.51 8.74
C GLY A 115 4.50 3.47 7.79
N LEU A 116 4.59 4.76 8.12
CA LEU A 116 5.20 5.78 7.24
C LEU A 116 6.64 5.47 6.83
N GLY A 117 7.42 4.77 7.67
CA GLY A 117 8.78 4.32 7.35
C GLY A 117 9.64 5.40 6.69
N SER A 118 10.38 5.04 5.65
CA SER A 118 11.12 5.99 4.79
C SER A 118 10.29 6.61 3.67
N GLU A 119 9.06 6.14 3.44
CA GLU A 119 8.20 6.62 2.34
C GLU A 119 7.45 7.91 2.70
N GLN A 120 7.25 8.17 3.98
CA GLN A 120 6.45 9.31 4.47
C GLN A 120 5.07 9.33 3.76
N LEU A 121 4.49 10.51 3.52
CA LEU A 121 3.23 10.67 2.79
C LEU A 121 3.42 10.68 1.25
N ASN A 122 4.54 10.16 0.75
CA ASN A 122 4.95 10.32 -0.64
C ASN A 122 4.37 9.24 -1.56
N MET A 123 3.03 9.17 -1.59
CA MET A 123 2.23 8.31 -2.46
C MET A 123 1.18 9.14 -3.17
N LEU A 124 1.00 8.90 -4.46
CA LEU A 124 -0.06 9.54 -5.23
C LEU A 124 -1.39 8.86 -4.92
N ALA A 125 -2.37 9.64 -4.45
CA ALA A 125 -3.73 9.15 -4.23
C ALA A 125 -4.50 9.13 -5.56
N SER A 126 -5.20 8.03 -5.84
CA SER A 126 -6.13 7.93 -6.97
C SER A 126 -7.56 8.25 -6.52
N SER A 127 -8.09 9.38 -6.97
CA SER A 127 -9.52 9.70 -6.81
C SER A 127 -10.42 8.73 -7.55
N GLU A 128 -9.93 8.15 -8.65
CA GLU A 128 -10.68 7.20 -9.46
C GLU A 128 -10.84 5.85 -8.77
N ALA A 129 -9.82 5.39 -8.02
CA ALA A 129 -9.95 4.20 -7.17
C ALA A 129 -11.04 4.39 -6.09
N ALA A 130 -11.07 5.55 -5.43
CA ALA A 130 -12.12 5.90 -4.47
C ALA A 130 -13.50 5.92 -5.14
N ARG A 131 -13.61 6.58 -6.30
CA ARG A 131 -14.85 6.65 -7.08
C ARG A 131 -15.37 5.27 -7.49
N ARG A 132 -14.50 4.38 -7.95
CA ARG A 132 -14.85 3.00 -8.36
C ARG A 132 -15.37 2.14 -7.21
N LEU A 133 -14.97 2.43 -5.97
CA LEU A 133 -15.49 1.76 -4.77
C LEU A 133 -16.63 2.52 -4.08
N GLY A 134 -17.03 3.68 -4.59
CA GLY A 134 -18.04 4.53 -3.95
C GLY A 134 -17.58 5.13 -2.63
N LEU A 135 -16.28 5.31 -2.43
CA LEU A 135 -15.73 5.96 -1.23
C LEU A 135 -15.76 7.48 -1.40
N SER A 136 -16.64 8.15 -0.67
CA SER A 136 -16.67 9.62 -0.61
C SER A 136 -15.53 10.19 0.24
N SER A 137 -15.24 11.48 0.12
CA SER A 137 -14.25 12.16 0.98
C SER A 137 -14.60 12.05 2.47
N ALA A 138 -15.87 12.27 2.84
CA ALA A 138 -16.34 12.09 4.21
C ALA A 138 -16.26 10.61 4.68
N GLY A 139 -16.47 9.67 3.75
CA GLY A 139 -16.26 8.25 3.97
C GLY A 139 -14.78 7.93 4.25
N LEU A 140 -13.85 8.52 3.51
CA LEU A 140 -12.41 8.36 3.73
C LEU A 140 -11.99 8.93 5.09
N GLU A 141 -12.46 10.11 5.46
CA GLU A 141 -12.21 10.70 6.79
C GLU A 141 -12.72 9.79 7.91
N SER A 142 -13.94 9.27 7.76
CA SER A 142 -14.55 8.34 8.72
C SER A 142 -13.80 7.01 8.80
N LEU A 143 -13.33 6.50 7.65
CA LEU A 143 -12.50 5.31 7.57
C LEU A 143 -11.17 5.52 8.30
N CYS A 144 -10.48 6.64 8.07
CA CYS A 144 -9.26 6.99 8.79
C CYS A 144 -9.47 7.02 10.31
N ALA A 145 -10.51 7.72 10.78
CA ALA A 145 -10.84 7.78 12.20
C ALA A 145 -11.15 6.40 12.80
N HIS A 146 -11.90 5.57 12.08
CA HIS A 146 -12.23 4.22 12.49
C HIS A 146 -10.97 3.33 12.57
N VAL A 147 -10.14 3.31 11.52
CA VAL A 147 -8.93 2.49 11.50
C VAL A 147 -7.94 2.92 12.58
N GLN A 148 -7.80 4.22 12.83
CA GLN A 148 -6.98 4.74 13.93
C GLN A 148 -7.45 4.20 15.28
N ALA A 149 -8.76 4.26 15.56
CA ALA A 149 -9.31 3.74 16.82
C ALA A 149 -9.14 2.22 16.96
N GLU A 150 -9.31 1.46 15.87
CA GLU A 150 -9.08 0.00 15.89
C GLU A 150 -7.60 -0.34 16.10
N LEU A 151 -6.68 0.44 15.51
CA LEU A 151 -5.24 0.27 15.70
C LEU A 151 -4.84 0.52 17.16
N GLU A 152 -5.35 1.60 17.78
CA GLU A 152 -5.09 1.91 19.20
C GLU A 152 -5.56 0.78 20.13
N LYS A 153 -6.74 0.21 19.88
CA LYS A 153 -7.25 -0.95 20.63
C LYS A 153 -6.35 -2.17 20.46
N ALA A 154 -5.93 -2.46 19.23
CA ALA A 154 -5.05 -3.59 18.95
C ALA A 154 -3.68 -3.43 19.64
N GLU A 155 -3.12 -2.22 19.64
CA GLU A 155 -1.88 -1.92 20.35
C GLU A 155 -2.01 -2.04 21.87
N SER A 156 -3.11 -1.56 22.44
CA SER A 156 -3.39 -1.70 23.88
C SER A 156 -3.49 -3.17 24.28
N ALA A 157 -4.26 -3.96 23.52
CA ALA A 157 -4.41 -5.39 23.76
C ALA A 157 -3.08 -6.15 23.62
N TRP A 158 -2.23 -5.75 22.67
CA TRP A 158 -0.89 -6.31 22.50
C TRP A 158 0.05 -6.00 23.68
N LYS A 159 -0.05 -4.79 24.25
CA LYS A 159 0.77 -4.34 25.39
C LYS A 159 0.31 -4.93 26.74
N GLY A 160 -0.86 -5.57 26.79
CA GLY A 160 -1.34 -6.28 27.98
C GLY A 160 -1.84 -5.37 29.10
N GLU A 161 -2.42 -4.22 28.76
CA GLU A 161 -3.24 -3.40 29.68
C GLU A 161 -4.72 -3.80 29.60
#